data_AF-A0A351UJZ7-F1
#
_entry.id   AF-A0A351UJZ7-F1
#
_cell.length_a   1.000
_cell.length_b   1.000
_cell.length_c   1.000
_cell.angle_alpha   90.00
_cell.angle_beta   90.00
_cell.angle_gamma   90.00
#
_symmetry.space_group_name_H-M   'P 1'
#
loop_
_entity.id
_entity.type
_entity.pdbx_description
1 polymer ?
#
loop_
_entity_poly.entity_id
_entity_poly.type
_entity_poly.pdbx_seq_one_letter_code
_entity_poly.pdbx_strand_id
1 'polypeptide(L)'
;MLKKSFFLSIFSAALLGFAPRLYAGIEPSSWDYLPVINEISFTTATVGFSSMDGRRMVLDKESGAFRQVSPSEYAGLMRGAKGGKAAWPEKSDARDNVTLITSSAGVFLETMNDGCYDSKKLVHVLKYGGKVIKDQVDPCDSISTAEIENGRLWLGTHGVGGYGESPGKGIIVQSLSDGTPIGTISKQEGLTSNLVRVVKLDPYTGYLWTATQLGINQLSPELEVLYALYLYEDFDESGACAVQGSTTPADNNFIAIFQRLLNVKDKRKFYEAAMSIPPEIRPCFNVMALTGWAVGSCPASVGDVNDKFLPPQFNVLAPFVIETADFSRDKMWETVMHLCIFADKDVAAIIAEHATDDAFSSRLGSYGSQCVYFYKQAGLFPDGPSKAKVKEALGRISRALSKFKLSGMNGGGVPDFQASADAVDVANGLAELGSPRGIELLNGFFIRAKAGNGNNPEVSFFSGAAQKLHYRDEFLPGVLAGVEKFYGAPVQQGCLYLDVTYPDEHKKNRAGVKQLTALIKAVENARHPEWIPHQPSQAQGAYKTCRAAAASQLKDKAVRYEFLKSVYPGLAPAYKKVADSLLSGFLVE
;
A
#
# COMPACT_ATOMS: atom_id res chain seq x y z
N MET A 1 -19.40 37.37 4.81
CA MET A 1 -20.05 36.47 3.84
C MET A 1 -19.13 36.23 2.67
N LEU A 2 -18.37 35.13 2.67
CA LEU A 2 -17.61 34.67 1.50
C LEU A 2 -17.35 33.17 1.70
N LYS A 3 -18.14 32.34 1.00
CA LYS A 3 -17.90 30.90 0.86
C LYS A 3 -16.95 30.71 -0.31
N LYS A 4 -15.76 30.18 -0.06
CA LYS A 4 -14.94 29.50 -1.07
C LYS A 4 -14.68 28.08 -0.57
N SER A 5 -15.34 27.14 -1.24
CA SER A 5 -15.23 25.71 -1.01
C SER A 5 -13.87 25.21 -1.47
N PHE A 6 -13.09 24.64 -0.55
CA PHE A 6 -11.92 23.83 -0.85
C PHE A 6 -12.41 22.39 -1.00
N PHE A 7 -12.45 21.87 -2.24
CA PHE A 7 -12.56 20.45 -2.51
C PHE A 7 -11.15 19.87 -2.43
N LEU A 8 -10.78 19.35 -1.26
CA LEU A 8 -9.66 18.42 -1.14
C LEU A 8 -10.26 17.01 -1.09
N SER A 9 -9.93 16.23 -2.11
CA SER A 9 -10.37 14.85 -2.27
C SER A 9 -9.79 13.98 -1.15
N ILE A 10 -10.65 13.55 -0.23
CA ILE A 10 -10.36 12.51 0.76
C ILE A 10 -10.30 11.19 0.00
N PHE A 11 -9.09 10.75 -0.35
CA PHE A 11 -8.80 9.44 -0.90
C PHE A 11 -7.82 8.74 0.07
N SER A 12 -8.27 8.44 1.29
CA SER A 12 -7.37 7.82 2.29
C SER A 12 -8.03 6.88 3.31
N ALA A 13 -9.27 6.39 3.14
CA ALA A 13 -9.92 5.69 4.27
C ALA A 13 -10.65 4.35 3.99
N ALA A 14 -10.58 3.75 2.80
CA ALA A 14 -11.43 2.59 2.49
C ALA A 14 -10.75 1.36 1.88
N LEU A 15 -9.42 1.20 1.97
CA LEU A 15 -8.69 0.08 1.33
C LEU A 15 -7.80 -0.79 2.24
N LEU A 16 -7.88 -0.67 3.57
CA LEU A 16 -7.08 -1.50 4.48
C LEU A 16 -7.97 -2.53 5.20
N GLY A 17 -8.31 -3.59 4.48
CA GLY A 17 -8.75 -4.84 5.07
C GLY A 17 -7.55 -5.77 5.20
N PHE A 18 -7.17 -6.08 6.45
CA PHE A 18 -6.35 -7.23 6.85
C PHE A 18 -4.82 -7.21 6.67
N ALA A 19 -4.18 -6.05 6.84
CA ALA A 19 -3.01 -6.03 7.74
C ALA A 19 -3.55 -5.60 9.11
N PRO A 20 -3.20 -6.26 10.24
CA PRO A 20 -3.49 -5.65 11.53
C PRO A 20 -2.92 -4.22 11.49
N ARG A 21 -3.69 -3.24 11.95
CA ARG A 21 -3.31 -1.82 12.07
C ARG A 21 -2.19 -1.64 13.11
N LEU A 22 -1.07 -2.34 12.93
CA LEU A 22 -0.01 -2.54 13.91
C LEU A 22 1.37 -2.18 13.36
N TYR A 23 1.48 -1.59 12.17
CA TYR A 23 2.76 -0.95 11.80
C TYR A 23 2.96 0.24 12.72
N ALA A 24 4.00 0.32 13.54
CA ALA A 24 4.34 1.63 14.08
C ALA A 24 5.53 2.28 13.41
N GLY A 25 5.33 3.56 13.11
CA GLY A 25 6.28 4.35 12.32
C GLY A 25 5.87 4.43 10.85
N ILE A 26 6.63 5.22 10.10
CA ILE A 26 6.42 5.48 8.67
C ILE A 26 6.76 4.23 7.83
N GLU A 27 7.60 3.32 8.37
CA GLU A 27 8.12 2.14 7.70
C GLU A 27 7.91 0.88 8.56
N PRO A 28 7.57 -0.27 7.95
CA PRO A 28 7.48 -1.54 8.65
C PRO A 28 8.79 -1.88 9.37
N SER A 29 8.70 -2.20 10.64
CA SER A 29 9.82 -2.57 11.49
C SER A 29 9.83 -4.07 11.79
N SER A 30 11.00 -4.62 12.13
CA SER A 30 11.13 -6.05 12.45
C SER A 30 10.17 -6.52 13.55
N TRP A 31 9.88 -5.66 14.52
CA TRP A 31 9.04 -5.96 15.67
C TRP A 31 7.54 -5.92 15.36
N ASP A 32 7.10 -5.38 14.21
CA ASP A 32 5.68 -5.38 13.79
C ASP A 32 5.16 -6.80 13.57
N TYR A 33 6.06 -7.78 13.41
CA TYR A 33 5.72 -9.19 13.17
C TYR A 33 5.72 -10.04 14.44
N LEU A 34 6.31 -9.54 15.53
CA LEU A 34 6.31 -10.22 16.81
C LEU A 34 4.88 -10.31 17.36
N PRO A 35 4.56 -11.36 18.14
CA PRO A 35 3.27 -11.45 18.80
C PRO A 35 3.05 -10.26 19.73
N VAL A 36 1.97 -9.51 19.51
CA VAL A 36 1.54 -8.49 20.48
C VAL A 36 0.94 -9.19 21.70
N ILE A 37 1.77 -9.40 22.73
CA ILE A 37 1.35 -9.95 24.02
C ILE A 37 0.42 -8.93 24.68
N ASN A 38 -0.79 -9.37 25.01
CA ASN A 38 -1.79 -8.55 25.67
C ASN A 38 -2.33 -9.19 26.95
N GLU A 39 -1.77 -10.33 27.38
CA GLU A 39 -2.19 -11.01 28.59
C GLU A 39 -1.03 -11.78 29.21
N ILE A 40 -0.89 -11.64 30.53
CA ILE A 40 0.07 -12.38 31.35
C ILE A 40 -0.71 -13.08 32.45
N SER A 41 -0.46 -14.38 32.61
CA SER A 41 -1.08 -15.25 33.59
C SER A 41 -0.02 -16.00 34.39
N PHE A 42 -0.33 -16.37 35.62
CA PHE A 42 0.61 -16.95 36.57
C PHE A 42 0.04 -18.21 37.20
N THR A 43 0.85 -19.26 37.24
CA THR A 43 0.74 -20.35 38.21
C THR A 43 1.92 -20.26 39.19
N THR A 44 2.00 -21.21 40.12
CA THR A 44 3.16 -21.30 41.02
C THR A 44 4.46 -21.62 40.26
N ALA A 45 4.39 -22.40 39.18
CA ALA A 45 5.55 -22.89 38.43
C ALA A 45 5.77 -22.19 37.08
N THR A 46 4.76 -21.50 36.52
CA THR A 46 4.78 -21.05 35.13
C THR A 46 4.26 -19.63 35.00
N VAL A 47 4.85 -18.86 34.08
CA VAL A 47 4.28 -17.61 33.55
C VAL A 47 3.75 -17.88 32.15
N GLY A 48 2.47 -17.65 31.92
CA GLY A 48 1.82 -17.79 30.63
C GLY A 48 1.63 -16.45 29.95
N PHE A 49 1.94 -16.40 28.66
CA PHE A 49 1.77 -15.23 27.81
C PHE A 49 0.81 -15.56 26.68
N SER A 50 -0.01 -14.57 26.35
CA SER A 50 -1.08 -14.70 25.39
C SER A 50 -1.08 -13.47 24.49
N SER A 51 -1.03 -13.72 23.18
CA SER A 51 -0.98 -12.67 22.17
C SER A 51 -2.33 -12.44 21.52
N MET A 52 -2.48 -11.26 20.93
CA MET A 52 -3.68 -10.85 20.21
C MET A 52 -4.03 -11.75 19.01
N ASP A 53 -3.02 -12.30 18.34
CA ASP A 53 -3.18 -13.22 17.22
C ASP A 53 -3.43 -14.68 17.66
N GLY A 54 -3.61 -14.90 18.97
CA GLY A 54 -4.00 -16.18 19.55
C GLY A 54 -2.85 -17.12 19.89
N ARG A 55 -1.60 -16.76 19.61
CA ARG A 55 -0.42 -17.54 20.02
C ARG A 55 -0.30 -17.55 21.56
N ARG A 56 0.20 -18.68 22.06
CA ARG A 56 0.35 -18.96 23.49
C ARG A 56 1.79 -19.32 23.77
N MET A 57 2.39 -18.70 24.77
CA MET A 57 3.76 -18.98 25.19
C MET A 57 3.80 -19.22 26.69
N VAL A 58 4.76 -20.01 27.15
CA VAL A 58 4.98 -20.28 28.57
C VAL A 58 6.45 -20.13 28.90
N LEU A 59 6.71 -19.64 30.11
CA LEU A 59 8.02 -19.61 30.75
C LEU A 59 7.95 -20.43 32.04
N ASP A 60 8.79 -21.46 32.13
CA ASP A 60 9.01 -22.18 33.37
C ASP A 60 9.83 -21.32 34.34
N LYS A 61 9.33 -21.12 35.56
CA LYS A 61 9.97 -20.22 36.54
C LYS A 61 11.25 -20.81 37.15
N GLU A 62 11.37 -22.14 37.21
CA GLU A 62 12.52 -22.81 37.81
C GLU A 62 13.66 -22.95 36.80
N SER A 63 13.35 -23.46 35.61
CA SER A 63 14.34 -23.72 34.57
C SER A 63 14.60 -22.51 33.67
N GLY A 64 13.75 -21.48 33.70
CA GLY A 64 13.79 -20.36 32.76
C GLY A 64 13.46 -20.74 31.31
N ALA A 65 12.92 -21.93 31.07
CA ALA A 65 12.65 -22.41 29.71
C ALA A 65 11.44 -21.70 29.11
N PHE A 66 11.65 -20.99 28.00
CA PHE A 66 10.60 -20.31 27.25
C PHE A 66 10.24 -21.11 25.99
N ARG A 67 8.94 -21.27 25.72
CA ARG A 67 8.47 -21.90 24.48
C ARG A 67 7.06 -21.48 24.09
N GLN A 68 6.80 -21.46 22.79
CA GLN A 68 5.45 -21.41 22.25
C GLN A 68 4.76 -22.78 22.43
N VAL A 69 3.48 -22.78 22.79
CA VAL A 69 2.69 -24.00 23.03
C VAL A 69 1.36 -23.97 22.29
N SER A 70 0.74 -25.14 22.13
CA SER A 70 -0.61 -25.23 21.57
C SER A 70 -1.66 -24.62 22.53
N PRO A 71 -2.82 -24.15 22.03
CA PRO A 71 -3.90 -23.68 22.90
C PRO A 71 -4.37 -24.71 23.94
N SER A 72 -4.41 -25.99 23.56
CA SER A 72 -4.79 -27.09 24.46
C SER A 72 -3.75 -27.35 25.55
N GLU A 73 -2.47 -27.26 25.20
CA GLU A 73 -1.39 -27.42 26.18
C GLU A 73 -1.34 -26.23 27.14
N TYR A 74 -1.49 -25.01 26.63
CA TYR A 74 -1.60 -23.81 27.45
C TYR A 74 -2.75 -23.90 28.46
N ALA A 75 -3.93 -24.37 28.03
CA ALA A 75 -5.08 -24.56 28.93
C ALA A 75 -4.80 -25.60 30.03
N GLY A 76 -3.97 -26.62 29.74
CA GLY A 76 -3.52 -27.59 30.73
C GLY A 76 -2.54 -27.00 31.74
N LEU A 77 -1.49 -26.32 31.26
CA LEU A 77 -0.43 -25.71 32.08
C LEU A 77 -0.95 -24.55 32.93
N MET A 78 -1.91 -23.79 32.42
CA MET A 78 -2.45 -22.58 33.06
C MET A 78 -3.78 -22.83 33.79
N ARG A 79 -4.07 -24.09 34.15
CA ARG A 79 -5.28 -24.41 34.93
C ARG A 79 -5.22 -23.74 36.30
N GLY A 80 -6.23 -22.92 36.62
CA GLY A 80 -6.28 -22.17 37.87
C GLY A 80 -5.31 -21.00 37.95
N ALA A 81 -4.75 -20.57 36.81
CA ALA A 81 -3.88 -19.42 36.75
C ALA A 81 -4.59 -18.13 37.21
N LYS A 82 -3.82 -17.23 37.81
CA LYS A 82 -4.21 -15.86 38.15
C LYS A 82 -3.59 -14.87 37.18
N GLY A 83 -4.00 -13.62 37.21
CA GLY A 83 -3.51 -12.56 36.31
C GLY A 83 -4.63 -12.08 35.39
N GLY A 84 -4.29 -11.65 34.18
CA GLY A 84 -5.30 -11.25 33.21
C GLY A 84 -4.79 -10.42 32.05
N LYS A 85 -5.74 -9.97 31.24
CA LYS A 85 -5.49 -9.13 30.07
C LYS A 85 -5.00 -7.74 30.50
N ALA A 86 -4.16 -7.14 29.66
CA ALA A 86 -3.94 -5.70 29.66
C ALA A 86 -5.21 -4.97 29.24
N ALA A 87 -5.19 -3.66 29.44
CA ALA A 87 -6.19 -2.79 28.88
C ALA A 87 -6.27 -2.97 27.37
N TRP A 88 -7.49 -2.98 26.85
CA TRP A 88 -7.75 -2.75 25.43
C TRP A 88 -8.80 -1.65 25.34
N PRO A 89 -8.71 -0.73 24.37
CA PRO A 89 -9.77 0.25 24.17
C PRO A 89 -11.08 -0.50 23.92
N GLU A 90 -11.99 -0.44 24.89
CA GLU A 90 -13.37 -0.80 24.61
C GLU A 90 -13.91 0.27 23.67
N LYS A 91 -14.40 -0.16 22.50
CA LYS A 91 -15.15 0.75 21.63
C LYS A 91 -16.42 1.13 22.37
N SER A 92 -16.40 2.26 23.06
CA SER A 92 -17.65 2.88 23.51
C SER A 92 -18.37 3.37 22.24
N ASP A 93 -19.66 3.07 22.11
CA ASP A 93 -20.50 3.58 21.01
C ASP A 93 -20.65 5.11 21.03
N ALA A 94 -20.09 5.77 22.06
CA ALA A 94 -20.27 7.18 22.35
C ALA A 94 -18.93 7.93 22.35
N ARG A 95 -18.38 8.23 21.16
CA ARG A 95 -17.42 9.34 20.83
C ARG A 95 -16.24 9.69 21.77
N ASP A 96 -16.00 8.99 22.86
CA ASP A 96 -14.98 9.28 23.85
C ASP A 96 -13.95 8.16 23.81
N ASN A 97 -12.70 8.52 23.51
CA ASN A 97 -11.51 7.65 23.45
C ASN A 97 -11.08 7.17 24.86
N VAL A 98 -12.02 6.64 25.66
CA VAL A 98 -11.73 6.10 26.98
C VAL A 98 -11.25 4.66 26.84
N THR A 99 -10.08 4.37 27.42
CA THR A 99 -9.54 3.01 27.55
C THR A 99 -9.68 2.55 29.00
N LEU A 100 -10.28 1.38 29.20
CA LEU A 100 -10.42 0.76 30.51
C LEU A 100 -9.24 -0.19 30.77
N ILE A 101 -8.55 0.06 31.87
CA ILE A 101 -7.40 -0.73 32.33
C ILE A 101 -7.81 -1.49 33.57
N THR A 102 -7.56 -2.80 33.60
CA THR A 102 -7.84 -3.64 34.77
C THR A 102 -6.53 -4.06 35.45
N SER A 103 -6.36 -3.70 36.72
CA SER A 103 -5.23 -4.16 37.55
C SER A 103 -5.42 -5.61 38.00
N SER A 104 -4.37 -6.26 38.50
CA SER A 104 -4.47 -7.63 39.06
C SER A 104 -5.33 -7.68 40.33
N ALA A 105 -5.55 -6.54 40.99
CA ALA A 105 -6.48 -6.39 42.11
C ALA A 105 -7.96 -6.27 41.67
N GLY A 106 -8.26 -6.34 40.37
CA GLY A 106 -9.61 -6.17 39.84
C GLY A 106 -10.11 -4.74 39.86
N VAL A 107 -9.21 -3.76 39.98
CA VAL A 107 -9.58 -2.34 39.97
C VAL A 107 -9.52 -1.80 38.55
N PHE A 108 -10.53 -1.02 38.17
CA PHE A 108 -10.61 -0.33 36.89
C PHE A 108 -9.98 1.05 36.98
N LEU A 109 -9.06 1.34 36.06
CA LEU A 109 -8.58 2.68 35.76
C LEU A 109 -9.11 3.09 34.39
N GLU A 110 -9.56 4.34 34.26
CA GLU A 110 -9.97 4.90 32.97
C GLU A 110 -8.85 5.83 32.51
N THR A 111 -8.35 5.64 31.29
CA THR A 111 -7.46 6.62 30.66
C THR A 111 -8.10 7.19 29.40
N MET A 112 -7.94 8.48 29.20
CA MET A 112 -8.14 9.13 27.90
C MET A 112 -6.77 9.46 27.34
N ASN A 113 -6.33 8.62 26.41
CA ASN A 113 -5.08 8.77 25.69
C ASN A 113 -5.27 9.75 24.54
N ASP A 114 -4.29 10.63 24.34
CA ASP A 114 -4.28 11.56 23.21
C ASP A 114 -2.88 11.64 22.60
N GLY A 115 -2.82 12.00 21.32
CA GLY A 115 -1.57 12.14 20.59
C GLY A 115 -1.16 13.60 20.44
N CYS A 116 0.15 13.86 20.45
CA CYS A 116 0.69 15.16 20.04
C CYS A 116 0.67 15.31 18.51
N TYR A 117 -0.52 15.34 17.91
CA TYR A 117 -0.71 15.67 16.50
C TYR A 117 -1.00 17.17 16.33
N ASP A 118 -0.35 17.79 15.35
CA ASP A 118 -0.62 19.17 14.90
C ASP A 118 -0.63 20.25 15.99
N SER A 119 0.39 20.28 16.85
CA SER A 119 0.64 21.38 17.81
C SER A 119 -0.40 21.54 18.93
N LYS A 120 -1.42 20.68 19.00
CA LYS A 120 -2.39 20.67 20.09
C LYS A 120 -1.88 19.75 21.18
N LYS A 121 -1.45 20.32 22.30
CA LYS A 121 -1.27 19.57 23.55
C LYS A 121 -2.65 19.32 24.13
N LEU A 122 -3.18 18.14 23.93
CA LEU A 122 -4.38 17.69 24.64
C LEU A 122 -3.92 17.03 25.95
N VAL A 123 -4.74 17.19 26.99
CA VAL A 123 -4.38 16.76 28.34
C VAL A 123 -4.79 15.29 28.48
N HIS A 124 -3.80 14.41 28.66
CA HIS A 124 -4.03 13.03 29.11
C HIS A 124 -4.77 13.03 30.46
N VAL A 125 -5.75 12.14 30.61
CA VAL A 125 -6.54 12.03 31.85
C VAL A 125 -6.53 10.60 32.34
N LEU A 126 -6.03 10.38 33.56
CA LEU A 126 -6.16 9.11 34.29
C LEU A 126 -7.18 9.24 35.42
N LYS A 127 -8.09 8.26 35.52
CA LYS A 127 -9.05 8.18 36.62
C LYS A 127 -8.93 6.88 37.40
N TYR A 128 -9.12 6.99 38.70
CA TYR A 128 -9.19 5.88 39.65
C TYR A 128 -10.47 6.01 40.48
N GLY A 129 -11.37 5.02 40.40
CA GLY A 129 -12.68 5.08 41.05
C GLY A 129 -13.52 6.29 40.60
N GLY A 130 -13.46 6.63 39.30
CA GLY A 130 -14.16 7.77 38.69
C GLY A 130 -13.55 9.15 38.98
N LYS A 131 -12.52 9.24 39.83
CA LYS A 131 -11.83 10.51 40.16
C LYS A 131 -10.57 10.66 39.33
N VAL A 132 -10.38 11.85 38.74
CA VAL A 132 -9.12 12.19 38.07
C VAL A 132 -7.99 12.18 39.10
N ILE A 133 -6.92 11.45 38.79
CA ILE A 133 -5.69 11.42 39.57
C ILE A 133 -4.56 12.01 38.74
N LYS A 134 -3.55 12.56 39.41
CA LYS A 134 -2.35 13.07 38.74
C LYS A 134 -1.51 11.90 38.25
N ASP A 135 -1.05 11.97 37.01
CA ASP A 135 -0.05 11.07 36.46
C ASP A 135 1.20 11.81 35.97
N GLN A 136 2.29 11.06 35.79
CA GLN A 136 3.60 11.56 35.36
C GLN A 136 3.90 11.21 33.89
N VAL A 137 2.91 10.78 33.12
CA VAL A 137 3.07 10.41 31.71
C VAL A 137 3.20 11.68 30.88
N ASP A 138 4.07 11.66 29.87
CA ASP A 138 4.21 12.80 28.98
C ASP A 138 2.89 13.04 28.22
N PRO A 139 2.44 14.29 28.04
CA PRO A 139 1.27 14.57 27.20
C PRO A 139 1.36 14.04 25.76
N CYS A 140 2.55 13.71 25.28
CA CYS A 140 2.75 13.09 23.97
C CYS A 140 2.83 11.55 23.99
N ASP A 141 2.85 10.95 25.18
CA ASP A 141 2.76 9.52 25.39
C ASP A 141 1.33 9.13 25.82
N SER A 142 1.08 7.84 25.91
CA SER A 142 -0.21 7.26 26.28
C SER A 142 0.00 6.06 27.20
N ILE A 143 -0.96 5.83 28.09
CA ILE A 143 -0.96 4.68 28.99
C ILE A 143 -1.53 3.48 28.26
N SER A 144 -0.70 2.46 28.03
CA SER A 144 -1.12 1.17 27.47
C SER A 144 -1.63 0.20 28.54
N THR A 145 -1.10 0.30 29.76
CA THR A 145 -1.40 -0.64 30.85
C THR A 145 -1.07 0.00 32.19
N ALA A 146 -1.73 -0.47 33.23
CA ALA A 146 -1.48 -0.05 34.60
C ALA A 146 -1.61 -1.22 35.57
N GLU A 147 -0.78 -1.21 36.61
CA GLU A 147 -0.84 -2.16 37.72
C GLU A 147 -0.70 -1.43 39.06
N ILE A 148 -1.34 -1.97 40.10
CA ILE A 148 -1.29 -1.41 41.45
C ILE A 148 -0.57 -2.40 42.37
N GLU A 149 0.48 -1.92 43.02
CA GLU A 149 1.30 -2.72 43.95
C GLU A 149 1.64 -1.85 45.16
N ASN A 150 1.20 -2.26 46.36
CA ASN A 150 1.51 -1.60 47.64
C ASN A 150 1.37 -0.06 47.65
N GLY A 151 0.28 0.46 47.08
CA GLY A 151 0.01 1.91 47.01
C GLY A 151 0.83 2.65 45.94
N ARG A 152 1.58 1.92 45.11
CA ARG A 152 2.27 2.41 43.92
C ARG A 152 1.46 2.07 42.69
N LEU A 153 1.52 2.96 41.71
CA LEU A 153 0.91 2.82 40.41
C LEU A 153 2.01 2.68 39.36
N TRP A 154 2.00 1.56 38.67
CA TRP A 154 2.94 1.19 37.62
C TRP A 154 2.27 1.40 36.27
N LEU A 155 2.74 2.36 35.49
CA LEU A 155 2.14 2.78 34.22
C LEU A 155 3.05 2.40 33.06
N GLY A 156 2.61 1.45 32.23
CA GLY A 156 3.26 1.17 30.96
C GLY A 156 2.88 2.23 29.93
N THR A 157 3.85 2.72 29.18
CA THR A 157 3.68 3.80 28.21
C THR A 157 3.97 3.37 26.77
N HIS A 158 3.36 4.06 25.83
CA HIS A 158 3.67 4.05 24.41
C HIS A 158 3.46 5.46 23.82
N GLY A 159 4.09 5.77 22.70
CA GLY A 159 3.78 6.97 21.93
C GLY A 159 2.68 6.71 20.90
N VAL A 160 1.82 7.70 20.65
CA VAL A 160 0.77 7.61 19.62
C VAL A 160 1.27 8.30 18.34
N GLY A 161 1.80 7.50 17.42
CA GLY A 161 2.19 7.93 16.08
C GLY A 161 1.06 7.77 15.06
N GLY A 162 1.15 8.47 13.94
CA GLY A 162 0.09 8.54 12.92
C GLY A 162 -0.07 7.27 12.09
N TYR A 163 0.82 6.31 12.30
CA TYR A 163 0.78 5.01 11.65
C TYR A 163 0.60 3.87 12.65
N GLY A 164 0.88 4.07 13.94
CA GLY A 164 0.71 3.08 15.01
C GLY A 164 1.41 3.49 16.32
N GLU A 165 1.54 2.55 17.24
CA GLU A 165 2.14 2.77 18.58
C GLU A 165 3.67 2.77 18.56
N SER A 166 4.31 3.88 18.93
CA SER A 166 5.77 3.98 19.02
C SER A 166 6.28 3.72 20.45
N PRO A 167 7.60 3.52 20.65
CA PRO A 167 8.18 3.51 21.99
C PRO A 167 7.90 4.81 22.75
N GLY A 168 7.47 4.70 24.02
CA GLY A 168 7.28 5.83 24.94
C GLY A 168 8.46 5.99 25.90
N LYS A 169 8.18 6.23 27.18
CA LYS A 169 9.18 6.30 28.26
C LYS A 169 9.49 4.95 28.94
N GLY A 170 8.78 3.88 28.59
CA GLY A 170 8.85 2.61 29.30
C GLY A 170 7.81 2.53 30.41
N ILE A 171 8.22 2.22 31.63
CA ILE A 171 7.35 2.10 32.81
C ILE A 171 7.59 3.28 33.74
N ILE A 172 6.53 4.02 34.04
CA ILE A 172 6.55 5.11 35.01
C ILE A 172 5.92 4.61 36.31
N VAL A 173 6.63 4.78 37.43
CA VAL A 173 6.13 4.38 38.75
C VAL A 173 5.92 5.61 39.61
N GLN A 174 4.73 5.71 40.18
CA GLN A 174 4.32 6.84 41.00
C GLN A 174 3.48 6.40 42.20
N SER A 175 3.35 7.25 43.19
CA SER A 175 2.42 7.06 44.30
C SER A 175 0.97 7.16 43.82
N LEU A 176 0.13 6.19 44.23
CA LEU A 176 -1.30 6.18 43.87
C LEU A 176 -2.08 7.31 44.57
N SER A 177 -1.64 7.76 45.75
CA SER A 177 -2.41 8.73 46.55
C SER A 177 -2.27 10.17 46.08
N ASP A 178 -1.10 10.56 45.57
CA ASP A 178 -0.76 11.95 45.26
C ASP A 178 -0.05 12.13 43.90
N GLY A 179 0.25 11.03 43.20
CA GLY A 179 0.98 11.05 41.93
C GLY A 179 2.45 11.45 42.07
N THR A 180 3.03 11.41 43.27
CA THR A 180 4.46 11.70 43.48
C THR A 180 5.31 10.70 42.68
N PRO A 181 6.27 11.15 41.84
CA PRO A 181 7.10 10.25 41.05
C PRO A 181 8.00 9.41 41.95
N ILE A 182 8.02 8.10 41.73
CA ILE A 182 8.89 7.16 42.44
C ILE A 182 10.07 6.79 41.55
N GLY A 183 9.84 6.52 40.27
CA GLY A 183 10.92 6.25 39.32
C GLY A 183 10.42 5.93 37.91
N THR A 184 11.36 5.60 37.04
CA THR A 184 11.09 5.19 35.66
C THR A 184 12.03 4.05 35.31
N ILE A 185 11.49 3.04 34.64
CA ILE A 185 12.24 1.90 34.11
C ILE A 185 12.09 1.94 32.59
N SER A 186 13.19 2.05 31.89
CA SER A 186 13.26 2.12 30.43
C SER A 186 14.27 1.10 29.90
N LYS A 187 14.52 1.14 28.60
CA LYS A 187 15.52 0.30 27.92
C LYS A 187 16.92 0.52 28.50
N GLN A 188 17.21 1.74 28.96
CA GLN A 188 18.47 2.09 29.60
C GLN A 188 18.66 1.34 30.93
N GLU A 189 17.58 1.05 31.65
CA GLU A 189 17.57 0.26 32.89
C GLU A 189 17.40 -1.25 32.65
N GLY A 190 17.38 -1.69 31.38
CA GLY A 190 17.36 -3.11 31.02
C GLY A 190 16.02 -3.64 30.49
N LEU A 191 14.99 -2.79 30.31
CA LEU A 191 13.78 -3.25 29.61
C LEU A 191 14.13 -3.70 28.19
N THR A 192 13.42 -4.71 27.71
CA THR A 192 13.56 -5.17 26.32
C THR A 192 13.19 -4.05 25.33
N SER A 193 12.30 -3.12 25.72
CA SER A 193 12.00 -1.89 25.00
C SER A 193 11.13 -0.91 25.80
N ASN A 194 10.94 0.31 25.27
CA ASN A 194 10.12 1.37 25.87
C ASN A 194 8.65 1.42 25.42
N LEU A 195 8.22 0.56 24.46
CA LEU A 195 6.79 0.39 24.19
C LEU A 195 6.30 -0.75 25.09
N VAL A 196 5.66 -0.39 26.18
CA VAL A 196 5.14 -1.37 27.14
C VAL A 196 3.72 -1.73 26.75
N ARG A 197 3.38 -3.02 26.68
CA ARG A 197 2.05 -3.51 26.30
C ARG A 197 1.25 -3.97 27.51
N VAL A 198 1.91 -4.65 28.44
CA VAL A 198 1.27 -5.27 29.61
C VAL A 198 2.20 -5.15 30.81
N VAL A 199 1.65 -4.82 31.98
CA VAL A 199 2.33 -4.94 33.27
C VAL A 199 1.39 -5.68 34.21
N LYS A 200 1.87 -6.74 34.87
CA LYS A 200 1.07 -7.54 35.82
C LYS A 200 1.88 -7.97 37.03
N LEU A 201 1.25 -7.91 38.19
CA LEU A 201 1.80 -8.40 39.45
C LEU A 201 1.65 -9.92 39.55
N ASP A 202 2.75 -10.65 39.73
CA ASP A 202 2.72 -12.08 40.04
C ASP A 202 2.28 -12.29 41.49
N PRO A 203 1.09 -12.85 41.75
CA PRO A 203 0.55 -12.97 43.09
C PRO A 203 1.29 -14.01 43.95
N TYR A 204 2.20 -14.79 43.38
CA TYR A 204 2.94 -15.82 44.10
C TYR A 204 4.34 -15.35 44.53
N THR A 205 4.94 -14.41 43.80
CA THR A 205 6.30 -13.93 44.06
C THR A 205 6.34 -12.47 44.51
N GLY A 206 5.30 -11.68 44.21
CA GLY A 206 5.30 -10.23 44.44
C GLY A 206 6.11 -9.43 43.41
N TYR A 207 6.72 -10.11 42.44
CA TYR A 207 7.41 -9.45 41.32
C TYR A 207 6.43 -9.00 40.24
N LEU A 208 6.78 -7.95 39.50
CA LEU A 208 6.02 -7.56 38.33
C LEU A 208 6.60 -8.22 37.09
N TRP A 209 5.72 -8.58 36.16
CA TRP A 209 6.08 -9.01 34.82
C TRP A 209 5.54 -8.02 33.82
N THR A 210 6.35 -7.71 32.81
CA THR A 210 5.97 -6.83 31.73
C THR A 210 6.24 -7.46 30.38
N ALA A 211 5.38 -7.16 29.41
CA ALA A 211 5.62 -7.44 28.01
C ALA A 211 5.79 -6.10 27.27
N THR A 212 6.89 -5.96 26.54
CA THR A 212 7.16 -4.85 25.63
C THR A 212 6.93 -5.31 24.19
N GLN A 213 7.14 -4.43 23.19
CA GLN A 213 7.08 -4.87 21.79
C GLN A 213 8.25 -5.76 21.35
N LEU A 214 9.36 -5.81 22.11
CA LEU A 214 10.54 -6.62 21.79
C LEU A 214 10.73 -7.82 22.72
N GLY A 215 9.98 -7.92 23.82
CA GLY A 215 10.07 -9.09 24.66
C GLY A 215 9.40 -8.98 26.01
N ILE A 216 9.89 -9.76 26.98
CA ILE A 216 9.33 -9.83 28.33
C ILE A 216 10.40 -9.51 29.37
N ASN A 217 9.98 -8.92 30.49
CA ASN A 217 10.85 -8.62 31.61
C ASN A 217 10.19 -9.00 32.94
N GLN A 218 11.02 -9.39 33.91
CA GLN A 218 10.64 -9.49 35.32
C GLN A 218 11.26 -8.32 36.08
N LEU A 219 10.49 -7.71 36.97
CA LEU A 219 10.85 -6.49 37.69
C LEU A 219 10.68 -6.71 39.20
N SER A 220 11.63 -6.21 39.97
CA SER A 220 11.50 -6.13 41.43
C SER A 220 10.61 -4.94 41.84
N PRO A 221 10.01 -4.96 43.04
CA PRO A 221 9.38 -3.78 43.64
C PRO A 221 10.34 -2.60 43.79
N GLU A 222 11.66 -2.84 43.83
CA GLU A 222 12.72 -1.84 43.95
C GLU A 222 13.09 -1.17 42.61
N LEU A 223 12.31 -1.43 41.55
CA LEU A 223 12.50 -0.88 40.19
C LEU A 223 13.68 -1.48 39.41
N GLU A 224 14.15 -2.67 39.78
CA GLU A 224 15.24 -3.36 39.09
C GLU A 224 14.69 -4.36 38.05
N VAL A 225 15.32 -4.43 36.87
CA VAL A 225 15.04 -5.46 35.88
C VAL A 225 15.80 -6.74 36.26
N LEU A 226 15.10 -7.71 36.82
CA LEU A 226 15.67 -8.98 37.29
C LEU A 226 15.91 -9.96 36.14
N TYR A 227 15.08 -9.88 35.10
CA TYR A 227 15.13 -10.77 33.95
C TYR A 227 14.68 -10.03 32.69
N ALA A 228 15.33 -10.32 31.58
CA ALA A 228 15.00 -9.80 30.26
C ALA A 228 15.12 -10.94 29.23
N LEU A 229 14.07 -11.12 28.43
CA LEU A 229 14.04 -12.08 27.34
C LEU A 229 13.49 -11.41 26.09
N TYR A 230 14.35 -11.20 25.11
CA TYR A 230 14.02 -10.69 23.79
C TYR A 230 13.33 -11.79 22.99
N LEU A 231 12.19 -11.45 22.39
CA LEU A 231 11.42 -12.36 21.56
C LEU A 231 11.84 -12.18 20.10
N TYR A 232 11.98 -13.29 19.41
CA TYR A 232 12.21 -13.35 17.98
C TYR A 232 11.44 -14.54 17.39
N GLU A 233 11.18 -14.50 16.08
CA GLU A 233 10.60 -15.64 15.36
C GLU A 233 11.67 -16.35 14.55
N ASP A 234 11.73 -17.66 14.69
CA ASP A 234 12.61 -18.55 13.93
C ASP A 234 11.98 -19.94 13.78
N PHE A 235 12.59 -20.80 12.97
CA PHE A 235 12.17 -22.18 12.83
C PHE A 235 12.45 -22.98 14.11
N ASP A 236 11.46 -23.73 14.57
CA ASP A 236 11.64 -24.77 15.59
C ASP A 236 12.19 -26.07 14.98
N GLU A 237 12.38 -27.10 15.81
CA GLU A 237 12.88 -28.41 15.38
C GLU A 237 11.98 -29.09 14.33
N SER A 238 10.68 -28.78 14.32
CA SER A 238 9.74 -29.29 13.32
C SER A 238 9.84 -28.56 11.98
N GLY A 239 10.57 -27.43 11.93
CA GLY A 239 10.64 -26.53 10.80
C GLY A 239 9.46 -25.56 10.74
N ALA A 240 8.68 -25.42 11.83
CA ALA A 240 7.60 -24.44 11.91
C ALA A 240 8.12 -23.11 12.46
N CYS A 241 7.62 -21.99 11.95
CA CYS A 241 7.85 -20.70 12.58
C CYS A 241 7.27 -20.67 14.01
N ALA A 242 8.11 -20.38 14.98
CA ALA A 242 7.77 -20.30 16.39
C ALA A 242 8.40 -19.07 17.04
N VAL A 243 7.73 -18.55 18.06
CA VAL A 243 8.29 -17.49 18.91
C VAL A 243 9.28 -18.12 19.87
N GLN A 244 10.50 -17.61 19.85
CA GLN A 244 11.61 -18.03 20.69
C GLN A 244 12.07 -16.87 21.58
N GLY A 245 12.84 -17.19 22.61
CA GLY A 245 13.36 -16.23 23.57
C GLY A 245 14.89 -16.24 23.61
N SER A 246 15.50 -15.06 23.65
CA SER A 246 16.94 -14.86 23.80
C SER A 246 17.23 -13.86 24.91
N THR A 247 18.24 -14.12 25.74
CA THR A 247 18.66 -13.20 26.82
C THR A 247 19.41 -11.98 26.28
N THR A 248 19.78 -11.99 25.01
CA THR A 248 20.33 -10.84 24.27
C THR A 248 19.40 -10.46 23.11
N PRO A 249 19.45 -9.21 22.60
CA PRO A 249 18.71 -8.85 21.40
C PRO A 249 18.96 -9.85 20.26
N ALA A 250 17.89 -10.29 19.61
CA ALA A 250 17.92 -11.26 18.53
C ALA A 250 17.07 -10.75 17.36
N ASP A 251 17.52 -11.03 16.14
CA ASP A 251 16.82 -10.64 14.93
C ASP A 251 15.80 -11.72 14.52
N ASN A 252 14.72 -11.27 13.90
CA ASN A 252 13.72 -12.15 13.33
C ASN A 252 14.26 -12.86 12.08
N ASN A 253 13.97 -14.16 11.96
CA ASN A 253 14.13 -14.88 10.70
C ASN A 253 12.89 -14.63 9.81
N PHE A 254 12.99 -13.66 8.91
CA PHE A 254 11.87 -13.28 8.05
C PHE A 254 11.43 -14.39 7.08
N ILE A 255 12.27 -15.38 6.78
CA ILE A 255 11.86 -16.55 5.98
C ILE A 255 10.92 -17.45 6.81
N ALA A 256 11.20 -17.62 8.11
CA ALA A 256 10.29 -18.33 9.01
C ALA A 256 8.97 -17.57 9.15
N ILE A 257 9.02 -16.25 9.34
CA ILE A 257 7.82 -15.40 9.38
C ILE A 257 7.02 -15.54 8.09
N PHE A 258 7.67 -15.55 6.93
CA PHE A 258 7.02 -15.74 5.64
C PHE A 258 6.26 -17.07 5.57
N GLN A 259 6.85 -18.18 6.04
CA GLN A 259 6.15 -19.47 6.16
C GLN A 259 4.83 -19.34 6.94
N ARG A 260 4.87 -18.61 8.07
CA ARG A 260 3.70 -18.39 8.93
C ARG A 260 2.63 -17.56 8.23
N LEU A 261 3.02 -16.46 7.58
CA LEU A 261 2.07 -15.58 6.88
C LEU A 261 1.38 -16.30 5.72
N LEU A 262 2.14 -17.09 4.95
CA LEU A 262 1.57 -17.92 3.89
C LEU A 262 0.71 -19.08 4.41
N ASN A 263 0.84 -19.43 5.70
CA ASN A 263 0.20 -20.59 6.31
C ASN A 263 0.48 -21.89 5.53
N VAL A 264 1.77 -22.11 5.23
CA VAL A 264 2.21 -23.28 4.45
C VAL A 264 1.82 -24.59 5.15
N LYS A 265 1.23 -25.52 4.38
CA LYS A 265 0.79 -26.82 4.90
C LYS A 265 1.98 -27.71 5.28
N ASP A 266 2.93 -27.89 4.36
CA ASP A 266 4.12 -28.70 4.57
C ASP A 266 5.28 -27.85 5.09
N LYS A 267 5.20 -27.47 6.37
CA LYS A 267 6.17 -26.61 7.05
C LYS A 267 7.58 -27.20 7.00
N ARG A 268 7.70 -28.53 7.10
CA ARG A 268 9.00 -29.21 7.07
C ARG A 268 9.69 -29.07 5.73
N LYS A 269 8.97 -29.29 4.61
CA LYS A 269 9.55 -29.06 3.27
C LYS A 269 9.89 -27.59 3.03
N PHE A 270 9.08 -26.66 3.52
CA PHE A 270 9.42 -25.24 3.43
C PHE A 270 10.72 -24.92 4.16
N TYR A 271 10.90 -25.44 5.37
CA TYR A 271 12.14 -25.30 6.14
C TYR A 271 13.34 -25.86 5.37
N GLU A 272 13.22 -27.07 4.81
CA GLU A 272 14.29 -27.69 4.02
C GLU A 272 14.66 -26.85 2.78
N ALA A 273 13.65 -26.32 2.08
CA ALA A 273 13.86 -25.39 0.97
C ALA A 273 14.55 -24.09 1.44
N ALA A 274 14.10 -23.50 2.54
CA ALA A 274 14.70 -22.30 3.13
C ALA A 274 16.16 -22.54 3.53
N MET A 275 16.48 -23.72 4.08
CA MET A 275 17.84 -24.07 4.47
C MET A 275 18.76 -24.38 3.28
N SER A 276 18.21 -24.63 2.08
CA SER A 276 19.00 -24.76 0.85
C SER A 276 19.51 -23.42 0.31
N ILE A 277 18.94 -22.30 0.78
CA ILE A 277 19.40 -20.94 0.43
C ILE A 277 20.74 -20.70 1.13
N PRO A 278 21.79 -20.21 0.44
CA PRO A 278 23.08 -19.90 1.06
C PRO A 278 22.95 -18.92 2.25
N PRO A 279 23.54 -19.23 3.42
CA PRO A 279 23.41 -18.40 4.62
C PRO A 279 23.75 -16.92 4.42
N GLU A 280 24.74 -16.62 3.59
CA GLU A 280 25.22 -15.26 3.29
C GLU A 280 24.19 -14.37 2.57
N ILE A 281 23.21 -14.96 1.88
CA ILE A 281 22.16 -14.19 1.20
C ILE A 281 20.80 -14.28 1.89
N ARG A 282 20.61 -15.15 2.89
CA ARG A 282 19.35 -15.23 3.66
C ARG A 282 18.91 -13.89 4.25
N PRO A 283 19.82 -13.02 4.78
CA PRO A 283 19.44 -11.69 5.26
C PRO A 283 18.86 -10.75 4.20
N CYS A 284 19.00 -11.08 2.90
CA CYS A 284 18.34 -10.33 1.83
C CYS A 284 16.81 -10.48 1.87
N PHE A 285 16.30 -11.57 2.47
CA PHE A 285 14.89 -11.68 2.84
C PHE A 285 14.68 -10.98 4.18
N ASN A 286 14.32 -9.70 4.12
CA ASN A 286 14.13 -8.83 5.28
C ASN A 286 12.68 -8.32 5.35
N VAL A 287 12.41 -7.39 6.28
CA VAL A 287 11.08 -6.78 6.45
C VAL A 287 10.51 -6.15 5.16
N MET A 288 11.36 -5.57 4.32
CA MET A 288 10.91 -4.96 3.06
C MET A 288 10.52 -6.03 2.03
N ALA A 289 11.27 -7.15 1.99
CA ALA A 289 10.94 -8.27 1.12
C ALA A 289 9.65 -8.95 1.58
N LEU A 290 9.48 -9.12 2.90
CA LEU A 290 8.27 -9.70 3.49
C LEU A 290 7.01 -8.87 3.20
N THR A 291 7.12 -7.54 3.21
CA THR A 291 6.02 -6.65 2.81
C THR A 291 5.87 -6.50 1.30
N GLY A 292 6.80 -7.01 0.50
CA GLY A 292 6.90 -6.80 -0.94
C GLY A 292 7.19 -5.36 -1.38
N TRP A 293 7.47 -4.45 -0.44
CA TRP A 293 7.73 -3.03 -0.75
C TRP A 293 9.02 -2.85 -1.57
N ALA A 294 10.05 -3.62 -1.21
CA ALA A 294 11.30 -3.68 -1.93
C ALA A 294 12.02 -4.97 -1.56
N VAL A 295 12.75 -5.54 -2.51
CA VAL A 295 13.82 -6.49 -2.18
C VAL A 295 15.00 -5.64 -1.73
N GLY A 296 15.16 -5.46 -0.41
CA GLY A 296 16.16 -4.55 0.16
C GLY A 296 17.58 -4.81 -0.36
N SER A 297 18.50 -3.88 -0.11
CA SER A 297 19.88 -3.93 -0.61
C SER A 297 20.56 -5.25 -0.26
N CYS A 298 20.69 -6.15 -1.24
CA CYS A 298 21.33 -7.44 -1.06
C CYS A 298 22.80 -7.31 -1.45
N PRO A 299 23.79 -7.55 -0.56
CA PRO A 299 25.21 -7.36 -0.90
C PRO A 299 25.72 -8.26 -2.04
N ALA A 300 24.96 -9.30 -2.41
CA ALA A 300 25.24 -10.15 -3.57
C ALA A 300 24.69 -9.61 -4.91
N SER A 301 23.91 -8.50 -4.94
CA SER A 301 23.42 -7.87 -6.18
C SER A 301 24.42 -6.91 -6.81
N VAL A 302 25.71 -7.26 -6.79
CA VAL A 302 26.76 -6.48 -7.47
C VAL A 302 26.68 -6.74 -8.97
N GLY A 303 25.89 -5.91 -9.66
CA GLY A 303 25.81 -5.85 -11.12
C GLY A 303 24.46 -6.32 -11.66
N ASP A 304 23.84 -5.43 -12.44
CA ASP A 304 22.63 -5.62 -13.27
C ASP A 304 21.28 -5.71 -12.55
N VAL A 305 20.40 -4.76 -12.91
CA VAL A 305 18.92 -4.83 -13.15
C VAL A 305 18.02 -5.50 -12.07
N ASN A 306 18.58 -6.15 -11.07
CA ASN A 306 17.96 -7.16 -10.22
C ASN A 306 17.59 -6.68 -8.82
N ASP A 307 17.62 -5.37 -8.54
CA ASP A 307 17.02 -4.80 -7.32
C ASP A 307 15.47 -4.91 -7.31
N LYS A 308 14.90 -5.71 -8.22
CA LYS A 308 13.46 -5.95 -8.38
C LYS A 308 13.02 -7.30 -7.87
N PHE A 309 13.93 -8.28 -7.84
CA PHE A 309 13.68 -9.62 -7.37
C PHE A 309 14.72 -10.03 -6.31
N LEU A 310 14.36 -10.99 -5.48
CA LEU A 310 15.32 -11.69 -4.64
C LEU A 310 16.31 -12.46 -5.53
N PRO A 311 17.54 -12.74 -5.03
CA PRO A 311 18.46 -13.62 -5.72
C PRO A 311 17.79 -14.93 -6.14
N PRO A 312 18.07 -15.50 -7.33
CA PRO A 312 17.37 -16.69 -7.85
C PRO A 312 17.38 -17.91 -6.92
N GLN A 313 18.32 -18.01 -6.00
CA GLN A 313 18.37 -19.04 -4.96
C GLN A 313 17.12 -19.03 -4.07
N PHE A 314 16.42 -17.90 -3.94
CA PHE A 314 15.15 -17.81 -3.22
C PHE A 314 13.98 -18.45 -3.98
N ASN A 315 14.10 -18.72 -5.29
CA ASN A 315 13.03 -19.36 -6.06
C ASN A 315 12.69 -20.77 -5.56
N VAL A 316 13.54 -21.39 -4.73
CA VAL A 316 13.20 -22.63 -4.00
C VAL A 316 11.95 -22.48 -3.11
N LEU A 317 11.59 -21.24 -2.74
CA LEU A 317 10.38 -20.93 -1.97
C LEU A 317 9.15 -20.68 -2.86
N ALA A 318 9.33 -20.40 -4.16
CA ALA A 318 8.25 -20.03 -5.07
C ALA A 318 7.09 -21.06 -5.11
N PRO A 319 7.33 -22.38 -5.13
CA PRO A 319 6.24 -23.36 -5.13
C PRO A 319 5.28 -23.23 -3.94
N PHE A 320 5.79 -22.85 -2.76
CA PHE A 320 4.95 -22.66 -1.57
C PHE A 320 4.11 -21.38 -1.66
N VAL A 321 4.69 -20.30 -2.19
CA VAL A 321 3.94 -19.06 -2.42
C VAL A 321 2.82 -19.29 -3.44
N ILE A 322 3.12 -20.00 -4.52
CA ILE A 322 2.16 -20.41 -5.55
C ILE A 322 1.03 -21.25 -4.96
N GLU A 323 1.34 -22.26 -4.13
CA GLU A 323 0.31 -23.11 -3.48
C GLU A 323 -0.66 -22.27 -2.63
N THR A 324 -0.15 -21.23 -1.97
CA THR A 324 -0.91 -20.38 -1.05
C THR A 324 -1.52 -19.14 -1.69
N ALA A 325 -1.28 -18.92 -2.99
CA ALA A 325 -1.71 -17.71 -3.69
C ALA A 325 -3.25 -17.60 -3.71
N ASP A 326 -3.77 -16.48 -3.19
CA ASP A 326 -5.20 -16.22 -3.11
C ASP A 326 -5.51 -14.88 -3.80
N PHE A 327 -6.01 -14.97 -5.04
CA PHE A 327 -6.42 -13.81 -5.84
C PHE A 327 -7.85 -13.34 -5.53
N SER A 328 -8.42 -13.72 -4.39
CA SER A 328 -9.65 -13.10 -3.91
C SER A 328 -9.46 -11.60 -3.70
N ARG A 329 -10.56 -10.86 -3.84
CA ARG A 329 -10.56 -9.39 -3.85
C ARG A 329 -9.85 -8.75 -2.67
N ASP A 330 -9.91 -9.38 -1.49
CA ASP A 330 -9.38 -8.81 -0.25
C ASP A 330 -7.92 -9.20 0.00
N LYS A 331 -7.39 -10.22 -0.69
CA LYS A 331 -6.00 -10.69 -0.54
C LYS A 331 -5.11 -10.43 -1.75
N MET A 332 -5.68 -9.97 -2.85
CA MET A 332 -4.95 -9.76 -4.10
C MET A 332 -3.69 -8.91 -3.96
N TRP A 333 -3.73 -7.86 -3.13
CA TRP A 333 -2.54 -7.05 -2.85
C TRP A 333 -1.42 -7.88 -2.23
N GLU A 334 -1.73 -8.63 -1.16
CA GLU A 334 -0.76 -9.41 -0.41
C GLU A 334 -0.20 -10.55 -1.26
N THR A 335 -1.08 -11.28 -1.94
CA THR A 335 -0.71 -12.34 -2.87
C THR A 335 0.25 -11.86 -3.95
N VAL A 336 -0.05 -10.72 -4.60
CA VAL A 336 0.82 -10.20 -5.66
C VAL A 336 2.17 -9.74 -5.08
N MET A 337 2.17 -9.06 -3.93
CA MET A 337 3.40 -8.58 -3.31
C MET A 337 4.33 -9.72 -2.88
N HIS A 338 3.77 -10.82 -2.38
CA HIS A 338 4.53 -12.03 -2.07
C HIS A 338 5.04 -12.77 -3.31
N LEU A 339 4.33 -12.73 -4.43
CA LEU A 339 4.76 -13.37 -5.69
C LEU A 339 5.84 -12.54 -6.39
N CYS A 340 5.65 -11.22 -6.49
CA CYS A 340 6.47 -10.34 -7.32
C CYS A 340 7.93 -10.17 -6.87
N ILE A 341 8.30 -10.68 -5.69
CA ILE A 341 9.70 -10.69 -5.23
C ILE A 341 10.51 -11.86 -5.78
N PHE A 342 9.90 -12.83 -6.46
CA PHE A 342 10.59 -14.02 -6.99
C PHE A 342 10.82 -13.90 -8.51
N ALA A 343 12.07 -14.09 -8.95
CA ALA A 343 12.44 -14.16 -10.37
C ALA A 343 12.14 -15.55 -10.95
N ASP A 344 10.89 -16.00 -10.88
CA ASP A 344 10.46 -17.35 -11.24
C ASP A 344 9.44 -17.36 -12.38
N LYS A 345 9.56 -18.32 -13.31
CA LYS A 345 8.71 -18.40 -14.52
C LYS A 345 7.28 -18.84 -14.20
N ASP A 346 7.09 -19.73 -13.24
CA ASP A 346 5.77 -20.22 -12.86
C ASP A 346 5.02 -19.12 -12.10
N VAL A 347 5.73 -18.36 -11.27
CA VAL A 347 5.20 -17.13 -10.65
C VAL A 347 4.80 -16.11 -11.72
N ALA A 348 5.67 -15.83 -12.70
CA ALA A 348 5.38 -14.90 -13.78
C ALA A 348 4.14 -15.32 -14.59
N ALA A 349 3.96 -16.62 -14.82
CA ALA A 349 2.80 -17.17 -15.53
C ALA A 349 1.49 -16.93 -14.75
N ILE A 350 1.51 -17.10 -13.42
CA ILE A 350 0.34 -16.83 -12.56
C ILE A 350 0.00 -15.33 -12.55
N ILE A 351 1.01 -14.46 -12.43
CA ILE A 351 0.80 -13.00 -12.53
C ILE A 351 0.20 -12.64 -13.89
N ALA A 352 0.69 -13.24 -14.98
CA ALA A 352 0.15 -13.02 -16.32
C ALA A 352 -1.31 -13.47 -16.45
N GLU A 353 -1.72 -14.54 -15.77
CA GLU A 353 -3.11 -15.03 -15.79
C GLU A 353 -4.09 -14.02 -15.18
N HIS A 354 -3.65 -13.30 -14.15
CA HIS A 354 -4.47 -12.35 -13.39
C HIS A 354 -4.31 -10.90 -13.80
N ALA A 355 -3.27 -10.54 -14.56
CA ALA A 355 -3.00 -9.17 -14.96
C ALA A 355 -4.11 -8.49 -15.78
N THR A 356 -5.04 -9.25 -16.39
CA THR A 356 -6.23 -8.70 -17.07
C THR A 356 -7.48 -8.60 -16.19
N ASP A 357 -7.43 -9.08 -14.95
CA ASP A 357 -8.59 -9.08 -14.07
C ASP A 357 -8.86 -7.65 -13.59
N ASP A 358 -10.14 -7.23 -13.57
CA ASP A 358 -10.50 -5.85 -13.15
C ASP A 358 -9.98 -5.56 -11.73
N ALA A 359 -10.02 -6.57 -10.86
CA ALA A 359 -9.50 -6.48 -9.50
C ALA A 359 -7.99 -6.20 -9.48
N PHE A 360 -7.21 -6.78 -10.41
CA PHE A 360 -5.76 -6.61 -10.48
C PHE A 360 -5.40 -5.15 -10.76
N SER A 361 -5.95 -4.58 -11.84
CA SER A 361 -5.68 -3.19 -12.20
C SER A 361 -6.28 -2.19 -11.19
N SER A 362 -7.49 -2.43 -10.71
CA SER A 362 -8.19 -1.47 -9.82
C SER A 362 -7.68 -1.46 -8.38
N ARG A 363 -7.16 -2.57 -7.84
CA ARG A 363 -6.66 -2.66 -6.46
C ARG A 363 -5.16 -2.47 -6.34
N LEU A 364 -4.40 -2.96 -7.31
CA LEU A 364 -2.94 -2.88 -7.26
C LEU A 364 -2.42 -1.58 -7.88
N GLY A 365 -3.19 -0.99 -8.79
CA GLY A 365 -2.80 0.23 -9.50
C GLY A 365 -1.42 0.08 -10.15
N SER A 366 -0.51 0.98 -9.82
CA SER A 366 0.86 0.97 -10.35
C SER A 366 1.68 -0.24 -9.93
N TYR A 367 1.41 -0.87 -8.78
CA TYR A 367 2.21 -2.00 -8.28
C TYR A 367 2.07 -3.24 -9.15
N GLY A 368 0.83 -3.57 -9.55
CA GLY A 368 0.56 -4.71 -10.44
C GLY A 368 1.25 -4.54 -11.80
N SER A 369 1.14 -3.36 -12.40
CA SER A 369 1.81 -3.06 -13.67
C SER A 369 3.34 -3.03 -13.55
N GLN A 370 3.90 -2.55 -12.42
CA GLN A 370 5.34 -2.61 -12.17
C GLN A 370 5.84 -4.05 -12.08
N CYS A 371 5.10 -4.93 -11.41
CA CYS A 371 5.45 -6.34 -11.32
C CYS A 371 5.47 -7.02 -12.71
N VAL A 372 4.41 -6.82 -13.51
CA VAL A 372 4.37 -7.29 -14.91
C VAL A 372 5.56 -6.76 -15.71
N TYR A 373 5.88 -5.47 -15.54
CA TYR A 373 7.02 -4.83 -16.20
C TYR A 373 8.36 -5.47 -15.80
N PHE A 374 8.59 -5.74 -14.51
CA PHE A 374 9.82 -6.39 -14.04
C PHE A 374 9.99 -7.79 -14.62
N TYR A 375 8.93 -8.60 -14.66
CA TYR A 375 9.00 -9.93 -15.28
C TYR A 375 9.30 -9.88 -16.78
N LYS A 376 8.79 -8.87 -17.49
CA LYS A 376 9.11 -8.65 -18.91
C LYS A 376 10.56 -8.26 -19.12
N GLN A 377 11.08 -7.33 -18.32
CA GLN A 377 12.48 -6.92 -18.40
C GLN A 377 13.42 -8.11 -18.13
N ALA A 378 13.04 -9.00 -17.22
CA ALA A 378 13.79 -10.21 -16.92
C ALA A 378 13.60 -11.33 -17.96
N GLY A 379 12.75 -11.16 -18.98
CA GLY A 379 12.45 -12.20 -19.97
C GLY A 379 11.76 -13.44 -19.38
N LEU A 380 11.08 -13.29 -18.25
CA LEU A 380 10.36 -14.36 -17.54
C LEU A 380 8.86 -14.36 -17.88
N PHE A 381 8.34 -13.25 -18.36
CA PHE A 381 6.92 -13.11 -18.69
C PHE A 381 6.55 -13.89 -19.96
N PRO A 382 5.39 -14.58 -20.00
CA PRO A 382 4.97 -15.33 -21.19
C PRO A 382 4.88 -14.46 -22.45
N ASP A 383 5.20 -15.04 -23.62
CA ASP A 383 5.21 -14.36 -24.93
C ASP A 383 3.85 -13.79 -25.37
N GLY A 384 2.77 -14.11 -24.65
CA GLY A 384 1.47 -13.51 -24.85
C GLY A 384 0.37 -14.14 -24.00
N PRO A 385 -0.79 -13.48 -23.87
CA PRO A 385 -1.94 -14.04 -23.18
C PRO A 385 -2.50 -15.23 -23.95
N SER A 386 -3.11 -16.17 -23.24
CA SER A 386 -3.81 -17.29 -23.90
C SER A 386 -4.96 -16.77 -24.78
N LYS A 387 -5.25 -17.49 -25.88
CA LYS A 387 -6.36 -17.13 -26.80
C LYS A 387 -7.70 -17.01 -26.06
N ALA A 388 -7.93 -17.81 -25.02
CA ALA A 388 -9.13 -17.77 -24.19
C ALA A 388 -9.21 -16.45 -23.41
N LYS A 389 -8.13 -16.03 -22.74
CA LYS A 389 -8.06 -14.76 -21.99
C LYS A 389 -8.19 -13.55 -22.92
N VAL A 390 -7.56 -13.57 -24.10
CA VAL A 390 -7.77 -12.53 -25.11
C VAL A 390 -9.25 -12.43 -25.47
N LYS A 391 -9.91 -13.55 -25.75
CA LYS A 391 -11.34 -13.57 -26.10
C LYS A 391 -12.22 -13.04 -24.96
N GLU A 392 -11.92 -13.42 -23.72
CA GLU A 392 -12.64 -12.96 -22.53
C GLU A 392 -12.48 -11.46 -22.32
N ALA A 393 -11.24 -10.94 -22.34
CA ALA A 393 -10.92 -9.53 -22.19
C ALA A 393 -11.58 -8.69 -23.29
N LEU A 394 -11.52 -9.13 -24.55
CA LEU A 394 -12.22 -8.46 -25.66
C LEU A 394 -13.74 -8.46 -25.45
N GLY A 395 -14.29 -9.53 -24.89
CA GLY A 395 -15.70 -9.60 -24.49
C GLY A 395 -16.06 -8.59 -23.39
N ARG A 396 -15.20 -8.42 -22.39
CA ARG A 396 -15.34 -7.42 -21.32
C ARG A 396 -15.29 -6.00 -21.88
N ILE A 397 -14.26 -5.68 -22.70
CA ILE A 397 -14.15 -4.37 -23.37
C ILE A 397 -15.41 -4.10 -24.20
N SER A 398 -15.86 -5.06 -25.01
CA SER A 398 -17.05 -4.90 -25.86
C SER A 398 -18.32 -4.65 -25.05
N ARG A 399 -18.51 -5.36 -23.92
CA ARG A 399 -19.65 -5.14 -23.01
C ARG A 399 -19.57 -3.78 -22.33
N ALA A 400 -18.39 -3.38 -21.85
CA ALA A 400 -18.16 -2.10 -21.20
C ALA A 400 -18.44 -0.92 -22.15
N LEU A 401 -17.92 -0.98 -23.39
CA LEU A 401 -18.22 0.00 -24.44
C LEU A 401 -19.72 0.05 -24.81
N SER A 402 -20.38 -1.11 -24.86
CA SER A 402 -21.83 -1.19 -25.14
C SER A 402 -22.65 -0.58 -24.00
N LYS A 403 -22.30 -0.89 -22.74
CA LYS A 403 -22.95 -0.34 -21.54
C LYS A 403 -22.78 1.18 -21.48
N PHE A 404 -21.56 1.67 -21.74
CA PHE A 404 -21.28 3.10 -21.83
C PHE A 404 -22.18 3.78 -22.88
N LYS A 405 -22.23 3.23 -24.10
CA LYS A 405 -23.06 3.79 -25.17
C LYS A 405 -24.56 3.79 -24.83
N LEU A 406 -25.08 2.69 -24.27
CA LEU A 406 -26.48 2.61 -23.85
C LEU A 406 -26.81 3.61 -22.73
N SER A 407 -25.90 3.83 -21.78
CA SER A 407 -26.10 4.80 -20.71
C SER A 407 -26.23 6.25 -21.22
N GLY A 408 -25.47 6.60 -22.28
CA GLY A 408 -25.55 7.92 -22.91
C GLY A 408 -26.77 8.12 -23.82
N MET A 409 -27.41 7.04 -24.30
CA MET A 409 -28.58 7.13 -25.20
C MET A 409 -29.90 7.38 -24.44
N ASN A 410 -29.99 7.04 -23.16
CA ASN A 410 -31.23 7.14 -22.37
C ASN A 410 -31.57 8.56 -21.86
N GLY A 411 -31.09 9.61 -22.55
CA GLY A 411 -31.64 10.97 -22.51
C GLY A 411 -31.57 11.77 -21.20
N GLY A 412 -31.14 11.18 -20.08
CA GLY A 412 -31.02 11.87 -18.79
C GLY A 412 -30.12 11.17 -17.75
N GLY A 413 -29.51 10.04 -18.09
CA GLY A 413 -28.58 9.33 -17.21
C GLY A 413 -27.17 9.92 -17.29
N VAL A 414 -26.51 10.05 -16.14
CA VAL A 414 -25.06 10.27 -16.09
C VAL A 414 -24.39 9.06 -16.80
N PRO A 415 -23.47 9.29 -17.74
CA PRO A 415 -22.77 8.20 -18.41
C PRO A 415 -22.13 7.26 -17.40
N ASP A 416 -22.09 5.98 -17.71
CA ASP A 416 -21.40 5.00 -16.88
C ASP A 416 -19.88 5.15 -17.03
N PHE A 417 -19.32 6.13 -16.32
CA PHE A 417 -17.88 6.41 -16.34
C PHE A 417 -17.06 5.22 -15.84
N GLN A 418 -17.63 4.36 -14.98
CA GLN A 418 -16.97 3.13 -14.55
C GLN A 418 -16.78 2.20 -15.75
N ALA A 419 -17.81 2.00 -16.58
CA ALA A 419 -17.69 1.18 -17.79
C ALA A 419 -16.63 1.74 -18.76
N SER A 420 -16.48 3.06 -18.84
CA SER A 420 -15.43 3.68 -19.65
C SER A 420 -14.01 3.44 -19.09
N ALA A 421 -13.86 3.50 -17.77
CA ALA A 421 -12.61 3.19 -17.10
C ALA A 421 -12.23 1.72 -17.28
N ASP A 422 -13.18 0.80 -17.06
CA ASP A 422 -13.01 -0.64 -17.24
C ASP A 422 -12.55 -0.96 -18.68
N ALA A 423 -13.16 -0.33 -19.70
CA ALA A 423 -12.77 -0.54 -21.09
C ALA A 423 -11.31 -0.16 -21.37
N VAL A 424 -10.82 0.94 -20.78
CA VAL A 424 -9.44 1.40 -20.92
C VAL A 424 -8.47 0.54 -20.13
N ASP A 425 -8.82 0.17 -18.90
CA ASP A 425 -7.97 -0.63 -18.03
C ASP A 425 -7.78 -2.04 -18.59
N VAL A 426 -8.85 -2.68 -19.07
CA VAL A 426 -8.75 -4.00 -19.71
C VAL A 426 -8.00 -3.93 -21.04
N ALA A 427 -8.18 -2.87 -21.83
CA ALA A 427 -7.44 -2.70 -23.09
C ALA A 427 -5.95 -2.47 -22.85
N ASN A 428 -5.59 -1.65 -21.85
CA ASN A 428 -4.20 -1.46 -21.45
C ASN A 428 -3.60 -2.76 -20.91
N GLY A 429 -4.28 -3.46 -20.01
CA GLY A 429 -3.83 -4.75 -19.49
C GLY A 429 -3.59 -5.77 -20.59
N LEU A 430 -4.47 -5.84 -21.60
CA LEU A 430 -4.27 -6.75 -22.74
C LEU A 430 -3.05 -6.37 -23.59
N ALA A 431 -2.80 -5.07 -23.78
CA ALA A 431 -1.59 -4.57 -24.43
C ALA A 431 -0.33 -4.80 -23.57
N GLU A 432 -0.44 -4.72 -22.24
CA GLU A 432 0.59 -5.15 -21.29
C GLU A 432 0.85 -6.65 -21.40
N LEU A 433 -0.09 -7.47 -21.85
CA LEU A 433 0.22 -8.87 -22.14
C LEU A 433 0.78 -9.09 -23.56
N GLY A 434 0.89 -8.06 -24.39
CA GLY A 434 1.40 -8.18 -25.77
C GLY A 434 0.33 -8.38 -26.83
N SER A 435 -0.96 -8.16 -26.50
CA SER A 435 -2.06 -8.20 -27.47
C SER A 435 -2.66 -6.81 -27.71
N PRO A 436 -2.44 -6.17 -28.88
CA PRO A 436 -2.95 -4.81 -29.17
C PRO A 436 -4.46 -4.76 -29.42
N ARG A 437 -5.12 -5.91 -29.56
CA ARG A 437 -6.54 -6.02 -29.99
C ARG A 437 -7.53 -5.25 -29.11
N GLY A 438 -7.23 -5.06 -27.83
CA GLY A 438 -8.05 -4.23 -26.94
C GLY A 438 -8.00 -2.75 -27.32
N ILE A 439 -6.79 -2.25 -27.61
CA ILE A 439 -6.55 -0.89 -28.09
C ILE A 439 -7.17 -0.69 -29.48
N GLU A 440 -7.12 -1.70 -30.36
CA GLU A 440 -7.80 -1.66 -31.66
C GLU A 440 -9.33 -1.48 -31.54
N LEU A 441 -9.96 -2.12 -30.55
CA LEU A 441 -11.39 -1.91 -30.26
C LEU A 441 -11.67 -0.48 -29.81
N LEU A 442 -10.83 0.10 -28.93
CA LEU A 442 -10.94 1.50 -28.50
C LEU A 442 -10.75 2.46 -29.68
N ASN A 443 -9.74 2.23 -30.53
CA ASN A 443 -9.53 2.99 -31.76
C ASN A 443 -10.79 2.96 -32.64
N GLY A 444 -11.34 1.75 -32.87
CA GLY A 444 -12.58 1.57 -33.63
C GLY A 444 -13.77 2.32 -33.01
N PHE A 445 -13.86 2.40 -31.68
CA PHE A 445 -14.88 3.18 -30.98
C PHE A 445 -14.76 4.68 -31.28
N PHE A 446 -13.59 5.30 -31.06
CA PHE A 446 -13.38 6.74 -31.31
C PHE A 446 -13.43 7.12 -32.80
N ILE A 447 -13.00 6.22 -33.69
CA ILE A 447 -13.16 6.38 -35.15
C ILE A 447 -14.64 6.43 -35.55
N ARG A 448 -15.54 5.75 -34.83
CA ARG A 448 -16.99 5.78 -35.11
C ARG A 448 -17.75 6.82 -34.29
N ALA A 449 -17.16 7.36 -33.23
CA ALA A 449 -17.75 8.42 -32.42
C ALA A 449 -18.07 9.66 -33.27
N LYS A 450 -19.15 10.36 -32.92
CA LYS A 450 -19.59 11.57 -33.60
C LYS A 450 -18.84 12.78 -33.06
N ALA A 451 -18.69 13.84 -33.84
CA ALA A 451 -18.14 15.11 -33.35
C ALA A 451 -18.98 15.65 -32.18
N GLY A 452 -18.32 16.28 -31.21
CA GLY A 452 -19.00 16.81 -30.01
C GLY A 452 -18.09 17.60 -29.07
N ASN A 453 -18.71 18.37 -28.16
CA ASN A 453 -18.03 19.09 -27.08
C ASN A 453 -17.99 18.28 -25.77
N GLY A 454 -17.44 18.87 -24.70
CA GLY A 454 -17.39 18.30 -23.36
C GLY A 454 -18.73 17.89 -22.73
N ASN A 455 -19.88 18.19 -23.33
CA ASN A 455 -21.17 17.64 -22.90
C ASN A 455 -21.47 16.25 -23.53
N ASN A 456 -20.71 15.84 -24.55
CA ASN A 456 -20.79 14.48 -25.10
C ASN A 456 -19.95 13.53 -24.21
N PRO A 457 -20.55 12.48 -23.64
CA PRO A 457 -19.84 11.49 -22.82
C PRO A 457 -18.59 10.91 -23.49
N GLU A 458 -18.66 10.68 -24.80
CA GLU A 458 -17.56 10.12 -25.60
C GLU A 458 -16.30 11.00 -25.55
N VAL A 459 -16.48 12.31 -25.37
CA VAL A 459 -15.41 13.30 -25.29
C VAL A 459 -14.68 13.20 -23.94
N SER A 460 -15.42 13.03 -22.84
CA SER A 460 -14.82 12.75 -21.52
C SER A 460 -14.12 11.39 -21.48
N PHE A 461 -14.72 10.38 -22.09
CA PHE A 461 -14.10 9.06 -22.23
C PHE A 461 -12.78 9.14 -23.01
N PHE A 462 -12.75 9.88 -24.12
CA PHE A 462 -11.55 10.12 -24.90
C PHE A 462 -10.41 10.74 -24.06
N SER A 463 -10.73 11.73 -23.22
CA SER A 463 -9.72 12.35 -22.37
C SER A 463 -9.12 11.36 -21.37
N GLY A 464 -9.94 10.53 -20.72
CA GLY A 464 -9.44 9.48 -19.83
C GLY A 464 -8.59 8.43 -20.56
N ALA A 465 -9.02 8.00 -21.75
CA ALA A 465 -8.27 7.06 -22.57
C ALA A 465 -6.92 7.65 -23.04
N ALA A 466 -6.90 8.87 -23.56
CA ALA A 466 -5.68 9.54 -24.02
C ALA A 466 -4.69 9.79 -22.88
N GLN A 467 -5.19 10.10 -21.67
CA GLN A 467 -4.35 10.26 -20.49
C GLN A 467 -3.77 8.92 -20.03
N LYS A 468 -4.57 7.86 -19.92
CA LYS A 468 -4.10 6.55 -19.44
C LYS A 468 -3.20 5.83 -20.46
N LEU A 469 -3.49 5.96 -21.75
CA LEU A 469 -2.79 5.28 -22.84
C LEU A 469 -1.69 6.16 -23.48
N HIS A 470 -1.26 7.23 -22.81
CA HIS A 470 -0.34 8.21 -23.40
C HIS A 470 1.04 7.67 -23.80
N TYR A 471 1.41 6.45 -23.41
CA TYR A 471 2.66 5.77 -23.77
C TYR A 471 2.45 4.64 -24.80
N ARG A 472 1.23 4.45 -25.31
CA ARG A 472 0.85 3.36 -26.24
C ARG A 472 0.68 3.84 -27.67
N ASP A 473 1.72 3.71 -28.50
CA ASP A 473 1.68 4.11 -29.91
C ASP A 473 0.54 3.44 -30.71
N GLU A 474 0.10 2.26 -30.29
CA GLU A 474 -1.04 1.54 -30.88
C GLU A 474 -2.36 2.33 -30.76
N PHE A 475 -2.47 3.26 -29.80
CA PHE A 475 -3.66 4.10 -29.60
C PHE A 475 -3.67 5.37 -30.48
N LEU A 476 -2.60 5.64 -31.24
CA LEU A 476 -2.49 6.79 -32.12
C LEU A 476 -3.70 6.99 -33.08
N PRO A 477 -4.28 5.95 -33.72
CA PRO A 477 -5.46 6.12 -34.57
C PRO A 477 -6.68 6.69 -33.82
N GLY A 478 -6.92 6.25 -32.59
CA GLY A 478 -7.98 6.77 -31.72
C GLY A 478 -7.72 8.21 -31.30
N VAL A 479 -6.47 8.55 -30.98
CA VAL A 479 -6.03 9.93 -30.68
C VAL A 479 -6.30 10.86 -31.86
N LEU A 480 -5.89 10.49 -33.07
CA LEU A 480 -6.13 11.28 -34.27
C LEU A 480 -7.63 11.51 -34.50
N ALA A 481 -8.45 10.45 -34.41
CA ALA A 481 -9.88 10.56 -34.58
C ALA A 481 -10.53 11.48 -33.53
N GLY A 482 -10.09 11.40 -32.27
CA GLY A 482 -10.61 12.25 -31.20
C GLY A 482 -10.19 13.72 -31.34
N VAL A 483 -8.91 13.98 -31.63
CA VAL A 483 -8.38 15.34 -31.84
C VAL A 483 -9.08 16.05 -33.01
N GLU A 484 -9.42 15.34 -34.08
CA GLU A 484 -10.13 15.93 -35.22
C GLU A 484 -11.61 16.24 -34.95
N LYS A 485 -12.27 15.47 -34.09
CA LYS A 485 -13.74 15.50 -33.91
C LYS A 485 -14.21 16.19 -32.63
N PHE A 486 -13.39 16.16 -31.59
CA PHE A 486 -13.79 16.62 -30.25
C PHE A 486 -13.25 18.01 -29.97
N TYR A 487 -14.00 18.79 -29.21
CA TYR A 487 -13.65 20.17 -28.85
C TYR A 487 -13.93 20.46 -27.37
N GLY A 488 -13.20 21.42 -26.80
CA GLY A 488 -13.22 21.75 -25.37
C GLY A 488 -12.07 21.13 -24.56
N ALA A 489 -12.12 21.23 -23.23
CA ALA A 489 -11.02 20.79 -22.36
C ALA A 489 -10.54 19.34 -22.61
N PRO A 490 -11.42 18.36 -22.86
CA PRO A 490 -11.00 16.97 -23.06
C PRO A 490 -10.05 16.72 -24.24
N VAL A 491 -10.06 17.58 -25.28
CA VAL A 491 -9.12 17.45 -26.42
C VAL A 491 -7.66 17.70 -26.02
N GLN A 492 -7.43 18.40 -24.88
CA GLN A 492 -6.09 18.69 -24.37
C GLN A 492 -5.25 17.43 -24.20
N GLN A 493 -5.83 16.33 -23.71
CA GLN A 493 -5.09 15.09 -23.48
C GLN A 493 -4.64 14.44 -24.80
N GLY A 494 -5.47 14.51 -25.85
CA GLY A 494 -5.07 14.06 -27.19
C GLY A 494 -3.97 14.94 -27.80
N CYS A 495 -4.00 16.24 -27.55
CA CYS A 495 -2.94 17.15 -27.97
C CYS A 495 -1.62 16.93 -27.20
N LEU A 496 -1.67 16.68 -25.88
CA LEU A 496 -0.50 16.31 -25.07
C LEU A 496 0.10 14.97 -25.54
N TYR A 497 -0.74 14.00 -25.89
CA TYR A 497 -0.30 12.73 -26.46
C TYR A 497 0.57 12.94 -27.70
N LEU A 498 0.18 13.88 -28.58
CA LEU A 498 0.87 14.20 -29.83
C LEU A 498 2.01 15.22 -29.68
N ASP A 499 2.24 15.75 -28.47
CA ASP A 499 3.34 16.67 -28.21
C ASP A 499 4.68 15.92 -28.17
N VAL A 500 5.52 16.19 -29.16
CA VAL A 500 6.86 15.60 -29.34
C VAL A 500 7.96 16.39 -28.65
N THR A 501 7.63 17.42 -27.86
CA THR A 501 8.63 18.20 -27.09
C THR A 501 9.32 17.35 -26.01
N TYR A 502 8.66 16.31 -25.53
CA TYR A 502 9.23 15.40 -24.53
C TYR A 502 9.85 14.20 -25.24
N PRO A 503 11.19 14.07 -25.28
CA PRO A 503 11.86 12.94 -25.90
C PRO A 503 11.66 11.71 -25.02
N ASP A 504 10.64 10.94 -25.36
CA ASP A 504 10.34 9.65 -24.78
C ASP A 504 10.45 8.62 -25.91
N GLU A 505 11.15 7.51 -25.66
CA GLU A 505 11.31 6.43 -26.64
C GLU A 505 9.97 5.88 -27.14
N HIS A 506 8.91 6.02 -26.33
CA HIS A 506 7.53 5.64 -26.64
C HIS A 506 6.79 6.63 -27.55
N LYS A 507 7.44 7.70 -28.04
CA LYS A 507 6.83 8.71 -28.93
C LYS A 507 7.38 8.74 -30.35
N LYS A 508 8.22 7.76 -30.73
CA LYS A 508 8.92 7.71 -32.03
C LYS A 508 7.97 7.81 -33.23
N ASN A 509 6.73 7.30 -33.13
CA ASN A 509 5.76 7.31 -34.24
C ASN A 509 4.77 8.49 -34.21
N ARG A 510 4.98 9.46 -33.33
CA ARG A 510 4.03 10.56 -33.10
C ARG A 510 4.36 11.83 -33.86
N ALA A 511 5.55 11.90 -34.48
CA ALA A 511 5.89 12.95 -35.44
C ALA A 511 5.32 12.58 -36.82
N GLY A 512 4.51 13.46 -37.42
CA GLY A 512 3.99 13.19 -38.77
C GLY A 512 3.03 14.24 -39.32
N VAL A 513 2.91 14.28 -40.64
CA VAL A 513 2.07 15.25 -41.35
C VAL A 513 0.58 15.07 -41.05
N LYS A 514 0.13 13.82 -40.84
CA LYS A 514 -1.25 13.53 -40.44
C LYS A 514 -1.57 14.07 -39.04
N GLN A 515 -0.64 13.91 -38.10
CA GLN A 515 -0.71 14.40 -36.73
C GLN A 515 -0.75 15.93 -36.71
N LEU A 516 0.14 16.60 -37.45
CA LEU A 516 0.14 18.05 -37.61
C LEU A 516 -1.18 18.55 -38.21
N THR A 517 -1.72 17.88 -39.22
CA THR A 517 -3.00 18.25 -39.83
C THR A 517 -4.16 18.16 -38.84
N ALA A 518 -4.22 17.09 -38.04
CA ALA A 518 -5.23 16.93 -36.99
C ALA A 518 -5.10 18.02 -35.92
N LEU A 519 -3.87 18.34 -35.50
CA LEU A 519 -3.60 19.40 -34.52
C LEU A 519 -3.98 20.79 -35.02
N ILE A 520 -3.73 21.12 -36.29
CA ILE A 520 -4.16 22.40 -36.89
C ILE A 520 -5.68 22.54 -36.85
N LYS A 521 -6.42 21.46 -37.18
CA LYS A 521 -7.88 21.45 -37.06
C LYS A 521 -8.31 21.67 -35.62
N ALA A 522 -7.70 20.98 -34.66
CA ALA A 522 -8.01 21.13 -33.24
C ALA A 522 -7.74 22.55 -32.71
N VAL A 523 -6.63 23.18 -33.15
CA VAL A 523 -6.30 24.57 -32.83
C VAL A 523 -7.37 25.51 -33.37
N GLU A 524 -7.80 25.35 -34.62
CA GLU A 524 -8.86 26.19 -35.17
C GLU A 524 -10.18 25.98 -34.41
N ASN A 525 -10.57 24.72 -34.16
CA ASN A 525 -11.79 24.42 -33.39
C ASN A 525 -11.76 25.05 -31.99
N ALA A 526 -10.59 25.11 -31.34
CA ALA A 526 -10.42 25.72 -30.02
C ALA A 526 -10.48 27.26 -30.02
N ARG A 527 -10.44 27.92 -31.18
CA ARG A 527 -10.60 29.39 -31.32
C ARG A 527 -12.05 29.85 -31.35
N HIS A 528 -12.98 28.91 -31.37
CA HIS A 528 -14.42 29.14 -31.39
C HIS A 528 -15.04 28.85 -30.01
N PRO A 529 -14.83 29.72 -28.99
CA PRO A 529 -15.40 29.51 -27.66
C PRO A 529 -16.94 29.41 -27.66
N GLU A 530 -17.60 29.95 -28.69
CA GLU A 530 -19.03 29.81 -28.93
C GLU A 530 -19.48 28.35 -29.13
N TRP A 531 -18.57 27.44 -29.49
CA TRP A 531 -18.86 26.00 -29.56
C TRP A 531 -18.84 25.32 -28.18
N ILE A 532 -18.40 26.04 -27.14
CA ILE A 532 -18.32 25.61 -25.73
C ILE A 532 -18.94 26.72 -24.84
N PRO A 533 -20.24 27.03 -25.02
CA PRO A 533 -20.84 28.26 -24.50
C PRO A 533 -20.84 28.37 -22.96
N HIS A 534 -20.71 27.23 -22.26
CA HIS A 534 -20.77 27.21 -20.80
C HIS A 534 -19.40 27.35 -20.11
N GLN A 535 -18.26 27.17 -20.81
CA GLN A 535 -16.92 27.16 -20.20
C GLN A 535 -15.80 27.68 -21.15
N PRO A 536 -15.76 28.99 -21.48
CA PRO A 536 -14.77 29.56 -22.42
C PRO A 536 -13.30 29.35 -22.04
N SER A 537 -12.98 29.24 -20.75
CA SER A 537 -11.63 28.95 -20.26
C SER A 537 -11.10 27.59 -20.73
N GLN A 538 -11.99 26.62 -20.97
CA GLN A 538 -11.62 25.30 -21.48
C GLN A 538 -11.17 25.35 -22.94
N ALA A 539 -11.79 26.20 -23.76
CA ALA A 539 -11.39 26.46 -25.13
C ALA A 539 -9.97 27.03 -25.17
N GLN A 540 -9.67 27.97 -24.26
CA GLN A 540 -8.34 28.57 -24.15
C GLN A 540 -7.26 27.54 -23.76
N GLY A 541 -7.56 26.64 -22.82
CA GLY A 541 -6.64 25.56 -22.46
C GLY A 541 -6.37 24.62 -23.64
N ALA A 542 -7.42 24.19 -24.34
CA ALA A 542 -7.30 23.37 -25.55
C ALA A 542 -6.46 24.07 -26.64
N TYR A 543 -6.73 25.35 -26.89
CA TYR A 543 -5.98 26.16 -27.85
C TYR A 543 -4.48 26.19 -27.51
N LYS A 544 -4.12 26.50 -26.27
CA LYS A 544 -2.71 26.56 -25.84
C LYS A 544 -2.00 25.22 -26.03
N THR A 545 -2.61 24.13 -25.54
CA THR A 545 -2.02 22.79 -25.59
C THR A 545 -1.88 22.28 -27.03
N CYS A 546 -2.94 22.38 -27.83
CA CYS A 546 -2.90 21.91 -29.22
C CYS A 546 -1.98 22.76 -30.11
N ARG A 547 -1.87 24.07 -29.84
CA ARG A 547 -0.93 24.93 -30.55
C ARG A 547 0.52 24.58 -30.21
N ALA A 548 0.81 24.31 -28.94
CA ALA A 548 2.14 23.86 -28.51
C ALA A 548 2.53 22.53 -29.17
N ALA A 549 1.62 21.55 -29.18
CA ALA A 549 1.82 20.28 -29.86
C ALA A 549 2.00 20.45 -31.38
N ALA A 550 1.19 21.30 -32.04
CA ALA A 550 1.35 21.56 -33.47
C ALA A 550 2.71 22.21 -33.79
N ALA A 551 3.14 23.15 -32.95
CA ALA A 551 4.46 23.77 -33.08
C ALA A 551 5.59 22.76 -32.85
N SER A 552 5.44 21.81 -31.92
CA SER A 552 6.46 20.79 -31.69
C SER A 552 6.62 19.84 -32.88
N GLN A 553 5.53 19.50 -33.58
CA GLN A 553 5.58 18.74 -34.84
C GLN A 553 6.39 19.46 -35.93
N LEU A 554 6.25 20.78 -36.05
CA LEU A 554 6.96 21.59 -37.06
C LEU A 554 8.46 21.75 -36.79
N LYS A 555 8.96 21.38 -35.60
CA LYS A 555 10.40 21.32 -35.31
C LYS A 555 11.07 20.17 -36.08
N ASP A 556 10.32 19.12 -36.43
CA ASP A 556 10.82 18.05 -37.28
C ASP A 556 10.89 18.53 -38.74
N LYS A 557 12.11 18.55 -39.30
CA LYS A 557 12.36 19.06 -40.66
C LYS A 557 11.64 18.26 -41.74
N ALA A 558 11.52 16.93 -41.58
CA ALA A 558 10.85 16.06 -42.54
C ALA A 558 9.33 16.28 -42.50
N VAL A 559 8.74 16.36 -41.30
CA VAL A 559 7.32 16.68 -41.14
C VAL A 559 7.01 18.07 -41.71
N ARG A 560 7.82 19.08 -41.39
CA ARG A 560 7.64 20.44 -41.92
C ARG A 560 7.72 20.50 -43.44
N TYR A 561 8.74 19.87 -44.03
CA TYR A 561 8.91 19.83 -45.48
C TYR A 561 7.71 19.15 -46.17
N GLU A 562 7.33 17.97 -45.70
CA GLU A 562 6.24 17.20 -46.31
C GLU A 562 4.89 17.90 -46.11
N PHE A 563 4.66 18.55 -44.97
CA PHE A 563 3.46 19.36 -44.74
C PHE A 563 3.35 20.54 -45.71
N LEU A 564 4.42 21.31 -45.88
CA LEU A 564 4.45 22.46 -46.80
C LEU A 564 4.24 22.04 -48.26
N LYS A 565 4.77 20.87 -48.63
CA LYS A 565 4.68 20.32 -49.98
C LYS A 565 3.30 19.73 -50.28
N SER A 566 2.77 18.90 -49.39
CA SER A 566 1.62 18.02 -49.70
C SER A 566 0.28 18.48 -49.11
N VAL A 567 0.29 19.18 -47.97
CA VAL A 567 -0.95 19.52 -47.24
C VAL A 567 -1.25 21.02 -47.29
N TYR A 568 -0.26 21.86 -46.98
CA TYR A 568 -0.42 23.30 -46.86
C TYR A 568 -1.09 23.97 -48.08
N PRO A 569 -0.78 23.62 -49.35
CA PRO A 569 -1.42 24.23 -50.52
C PRO A 569 -2.93 23.98 -50.59
N GLY A 570 -3.41 22.86 -50.03
CA GLY A 570 -4.80 22.44 -50.04
C GLY A 570 -5.60 22.82 -48.79
N LEU A 571 -5.00 23.54 -47.83
CA LEU A 571 -5.71 23.93 -46.62
C LEU A 571 -6.80 24.97 -46.91
N ALA A 572 -7.98 24.78 -46.30
CA ALA A 572 -9.03 25.80 -46.29
C ALA A 572 -8.55 27.09 -45.59
N PRO A 573 -9.11 28.27 -45.91
CA PRO A 573 -8.61 29.56 -45.41
C PRO A 573 -8.45 29.64 -43.89
N ALA A 574 -9.41 29.09 -43.14
CA ALA A 574 -9.40 29.04 -41.68
C ALA A 574 -8.17 28.29 -41.12
N TYR A 575 -7.94 27.06 -41.61
CA TYR A 575 -6.79 26.23 -41.21
C TYR A 575 -5.47 26.79 -41.73
N LYS A 576 -5.47 27.41 -42.92
CA LYS A 576 -4.28 28.07 -43.47
C LYS A 576 -3.83 29.23 -42.58
N LYS A 577 -4.76 30.03 -42.05
CA LYS A 577 -4.45 31.10 -41.08
C LYS A 577 -3.80 30.57 -39.79
N VAL A 578 -4.23 29.41 -39.30
CA VAL A 578 -3.59 28.74 -38.16
C VAL A 578 -2.18 28.26 -38.53
N ALA A 579 -2.04 27.62 -39.68
CA ALA A 579 -0.75 27.15 -40.18
C ALA A 579 0.25 28.30 -40.35
N ASP A 580 -0.17 29.43 -40.93
CA ASP A 580 0.65 30.64 -41.09
C ASP A 580 1.15 31.16 -39.74
N SER A 581 0.27 31.22 -38.74
CA SER A 581 0.64 31.64 -37.39
C SER A 581 1.57 30.67 -36.66
N LEU A 582 1.58 29.39 -37.03
CA LEU A 582 2.50 28.40 -36.51
C LEU A 582 3.86 28.49 -37.21
N LEU A 583 3.86 28.66 -38.54
CA LEU A 583 5.05 28.73 -39.39
C LEU A 583 5.82 30.04 -39.23
N SER A 584 5.17 31.15 -38.87
CA SER A 584 5.83 32.44 -38.64
C SER A 584 6.93 32.37 -37.56
N GLY A 585 6.86 31.39 -36.65
CA GLY A 585 7.91 31.13 -35.65
C GLY A 585 9.12 30.33 -36.17
N PHE A 586 9.08 29.86 -37.41
CA PHE A 586 10.11 28.99 -38.03
C PHE A 586 10.71 29.57 -39.31
N LEU A 587 10.26 30.74 -39.78
CA LEU A 587 10.72 31.42 -40.99
C LEU A 587 11.82 32.48 -40.70
N VAL A 588 12.40 32.46 -39.50
CA VAL A 588 13.45 33.40 -39.05
C VAL A 588 14.82 32.70 -38.86
N GLU A 589 14.91 31.40 -39.17
CA GLU A 589 16.14 30.61 -39.24
C GLU A 589 16.28 30.01 -40.65
#